data_AF-A0A976KIH8-F1
#
_entry.id   AF-A0A976KIH8-F1
#
_cell.length_a   1.000
_cell.length_b   1.000
_cell.length_c   1.000
_cell.angle_alpha   90.00
_cell.angle_beta   90.00
_cell.angle_gamma   90.00
#
_symmetry.space_group_name_H-M   'P 1'
#
loop_
_entity.id
_entity.type
_entity.pdbx_description
1 polymer ?
#
loop_
_entity_poly.entity_id
_entity_poly.type
_entity_poly.pdbx_seq_one_letter_code
_entity_poly.pdbx_strand_id
1 'polypeptide(L)'
;MRILTAIVYIALTTLILSCDQHHDTPDIDPMLGRQCFESHRATLAPGTQYEGIAEVAEDRLTIRIMDGIDVTTLDCGLNPDGTPQGAEK
;
A
#
# COMPACT_ATOMS: atom_id res chain seq x y z
N MET A 1 11.97 42.18 -20.76
CA MET A 1 11.00 41.11 -21.11
C MET A 1 11.57 39.70 -21.24
N ARG A 2 12.89 39.44 -21.04
CA ARG A 2 13.44 38.06 -21.01
C ARG A 2 13.54 37.43 -19.61
N ILE A 3 13.47 38.25 -18.56
CA ILE A 3 13.64 37.81 -17.17
C ILE A 3 12.31 37.29 -16.59
N LEU A 4 11.18 37.88 -17.01
CA LEU A 4 9.85 37.48 -16.56
C LEU A 4 9.46 36.07 -17.02
N THR A 5 9.90 35.64 -18.21
CA THR A 5 9.67 34.28 -18.70
C THR A 5 10.44 33.23 -17.91
N ALA A 6 11.64 33.54 -17.41
CA ALA A 6 12.45 32.59 -16.65
C ALA A 6 11.80 32.20 -15.30
N ILE A 7 11.11 33.14 -14.65
CA ILE A 7 10.48 32.92 -13.34
C ILE A 7 9.27 31.97 -13.48
N VAL A 8 8.51 32.08 -14.58
CA VAL A 8 7.33 31.23 -14.83
C VAL A 8 7.71 29.76 -15.05
N TYR A 9 8.83 29.49 -15.71
CA TYR A 9 9.28 28.10 -15.94
C TYR A 9 9.81 27.43 -14.67
N ILE A 10 10.41 28.18 -13.74
CA ILE A 10 10.92 27.62 -12.47
C ILE A 10 9.77 27.23 -11.53
N ALA A 11 8.64 27.96 -11.57
CA ALA A 11 7.47 27.62 -10.76
C ALA A 11 6.72 26.37 -11.27
N LEU A 12 6.87 26.01 -12.54
CA LEU A 12 6.17 24.85 -13.13
C LEU A 12 6.87 23.51 -12.81
N THR A 13 8.19 23.52 -12.59
CA THR A 13 8.94 22.28 -12.29
C THR A 13 8.81 21.83 -10.84
N THR A 14 8.54 22.74 -9.89
CA THR A 14 8.36 22.39 -8.48
C THR A 14 7.05 21.67 -8.20
N LEU A 15 6.04 21.80 -9.07
CA LEU A 15 4.75 21.10 -8.94
C LEU A 15 4.83 19.62 -9.35
N ILE A 16 5.85 19.22 -10.11
CA ILE A 16 6.00 17.84 -10.64
C ILE A 16 6.85 16.95 -9.71
N LEU A 17 7.42 17.50 -8.63
CA LEU A 17 8.23 16.76 -7.66
C LEU A 17 7.43 16.22 -6.45
N SER A 18 6.10 16.16 -6.54
CA SER A 18 5.26 15.63 -5.45
C SER A 18 5.00 14.12 -5.53
N CYS A 19 5.52 13.43 -6.54
CA CYS A 19 5.26 12.00 -6.78
C CYS A 19 6.39 11.11 -6.25
N ASP A 20 6.80 11.25 -5.00
CA ASP A 20 7.43 10.14 -4.28
C ASP A 20 7.50 10.40 -2.77
N GLN A 21 6.35 10.50 -2.11
CA GLN A 21 6.32 10.06 -0.71
C GLN A 21 6.26 8.54 -0.71
N HIS A 22 7.37 7.92 -1.16
CA HIS A 22 7.66 6.54 -0.81
C HIS A 22 7.85 6.55 0.71
N HIS A 23 6.75 6.29 1.43
CA HIS A 23 6.90 5.88 2.82
C HIS A 23 7.81 4.68 2.78
N ASP A 24 9.00 4.80 3.39
CA ASP A 24 9.91 3.70 3.68
C ASP A 24 9.15 2.67 4.52
N THR A 25 8.32 1.85 3.88
CA THR A 25 7.90 0.59 4.43
C THR A 25 9.17 -0.24 4.53
N PRO A 26 9.40 -0.94 5.65
CA PRO A 26 10.48 -1.91 5.74
C PRO A 26 10.45 -2.82 4.50
N ASP A 27 11.59 -3.35 4.07
CA ASP A 27 11.75 -4.24 2.90
C ASP A 27 10.98 -5.56 3.13
N ILE A 28 9.67 -5.43 3.21
CA ILE A 28 8.67 -6.45 3.44
C ILE A 28 8.19 -6.80 2.07
N ASP A 29 8.30 -8.08 1.73
CA ASP A 29 7.85 -8.60 0.44
C ASP A 29 6.39 -8.18 0.20
N PRO A 30 6.12 -7.32 -0.81
CA PRO A 30 4.76 -6.92 -1.15
C PRO A 30 3.86 -8.10 -1.53
N MET A 31 4.46 -9.25 -1.89
CA MET A 31 3.74 -10.48 -2.13
C MET A 31 3.00 -10.98 -0.89
N LEU A 32 3.56 -10.76 0.31
CA LEU A 32 2.97 -11.19 1.57
C LEU A 32 1.61 -10.52 1.80
N GLY A 33 1.54 -9.20 1.60
CA GLY A 33 0.30 -8.44 1.71
C GLY A 33 -0.73 -8.86 0.65
N ARG A 34 -0.29 -9.19 -0.56
CA ARG A 34 -1.19 -9.71 -1.61
C ARG A 34 -1.74 -11.10 -1.29
N GLN A 35 -0.94 -11.99 -0.73
CA GLN A 35 -1.41 -13.32 -0.31
C GLN A 35 -2.43 -13.21 0.82
N CYS A 36 -2.18 -12.35 1.79
CA CYS A 36 -3.14 -12.01 2.85
C CYS A 36 -4.47 -11.47 2.29
N PHE A 37 -4.39 -10.58 1.29
CA PHE A 37 -5.58 -10.07 0.62
C PHE A 37 -6.37 -11.17 -0.10
N GLU A 38 -5.68 -12.04 -0.86
CA GLU A 38 -6.33 -13.12 -1.61
C GLU A 38 -6.96 -14.18 -0.70
N SER A 39 -6.36 -14.49 0.46
CA SER A 39 -6.96 -15.44 1.42
C SER A 39 -8.30 -14.95 1.97
N HIS A 40 -8.49 -13.62 2.08
CA HIS A 40 -9.71 -13.00 2.56
C HIS A 40 -10.69 -12.60 1.46
N ARG A 41 -10.27 -12.63 0.19
CA ARG A 41 -11.04 -12.13 -0.96
C ARG A 41 -12.47 -12.63 -1.06
N ALA A 42 -12.71 -13.89 -0.68
CA ALA A 42 -14.06 -14.48 -0.71
C ALA A 42 -15.04 -13.85 0.29
N THR A 43 -14.52 -13.19 1.32
CA THR A 43 -15.30 -12.52 2.39
C THR A 43 -15.43 -11.02 2.17
N LEU A 44 -14.61 -10.45 1.27
CA LEU A 44 -14.59 -9.03 0.97
C LEU A 44 -15.69 -8.65 -0.02
N ALA A 45 -16.16 -7.41 0.07
CA ALA A 45 -17.14 -6.88 -0.88
C ALA A 45 -16.52 -6.81 -2.30
N PRO A 46 -17.33 -7.01 -3.36
CA PRO A 46 -16.86 -6.79 -4.73
C PRO A 46 -16.33 -5.37 -4.91
N GLY A 47 -15.20 -5.24 -5.61
CA GLY A 47 -14.55 -3.94 -5.83
C GLY A 47 -13.58 -3.51 -4.73
N THR A 48 -13.41 -4.31 -3.67
CA THR A 48 -12.36 -4.08 -2.68
C THR A 48 -10.98 -4.12 -3.33
N GLN A 49 -10.11 -3.16 -3.01
CA GLN A 49 -8.76 -3.05 -3.54
C GLN A 49 -7.70 -3.17 -2.45
N TYR A 50 -6.53 -3.70 -2.81
CA TYR A 50 -5.37 -3.76 -1.93
C TYR A 50 -4.54 -2.47 -2.03
N GLU A 51 -4.28 -1.83 -0.88
CA GLU A 51 -3.61 -0.52 -0.77
C GLU A 51 -2.21 -0.61 -0.15
N GLY A 52 -1.72 -1.82 0.16
CA GLY A 52 -0.39 -2.06 0.71
C GLY A 52 -0.37 -2.59 2.13
N ILE A 53 0.83 -2.66 2.71
CA ILE A 53 1.07 -3.13 4.07
C ILE A 53 1.05 -1.93 5.02
N ALA A 54 0.27 -2.03 6.10
CA ALA A 54 0.27 -1.04 7.18
C ALA A 54 1.36 -1.36 8.21
N GLU A 55 1.45 -2.62 8.65
CA GLU A 55 2.31 -3.06 9.73
C GLU A 55 2.66 -4.55 9.59
N VAL A 56 3.85 -4.93 10.05
CA VAL A 56 4.26 -6.31 10.27
C VAL A 56 4.77 -6.44 11.71
N ALA A 57 4.18 -7.38 12.44
CA ALA A 57 4.62 -7.86 13.74
C ALA A 57 5.08 -9.32 13.64
N GLU A 58 5.60 -9.88 14.73
CA GLU A 58 6.19 -11.22 14.77
C GLU A 58 5.24 -12.32 14.28
N ASP A 59 3.95 -12.21 14.57
CA ASP A 59 2.91 -13.19 14.27
C ASP A 59 1.73 -12.63 13.46
N ARG A 60 1.84 -11.38 12.98
CA ARG A 60 0.74 -10.68 12.32
C ARG A 60 1.21 -9.75 11.21
N LEU A 61 0.43 -9.73 10.13
CA LEU A 61 0.51 -8.78 9.04
C LEU A 61 -0.78 -7.97 8.98
N THR A 62 -0.68 -6.65 9.00
CA THR A 62 -1.82 -5.76 8.80
C THR A 62 -1.70 -5.11 7.42
N ILE A 63 -2.69 -5.33 6.55
CA ILE A 63 -2.79 -4.69 5.23
C ILE A 63 -3.82 -3.56 5.23
N ARG A 64 -3.66 -2.61 4.32
CA ARG A 64 -4.69 -1.61 3.99
C ARG A 64 -5.48 -2.08 2.78
N ILE A 65 -6.79 -1.89 2.83
CA ILE A 65 -7.71 -2.16 1.73
C ILE A 65 -8.64 -0.96 1.53
N MET A 66 -9.06 -0.72 0.30
CA MET A 66 -10.14 0.22 -0.02
C MET A 66 -11.40 -0.60 -0.25
N ASP A 67 -12.40 -0.49 0.64
CA ASP A 67 -13.63 -1.31 0.61
C ASP A 67 -14.71 -0.79 -0.36
N GLY A 68 -14.38 0.27 -1.10
CA GLY A 68 -15.28 1.00 -2.00
C GLY A 68 -15.85 2.28 -1.40
N ILE A 69 -15.65 2.51 -0.10
CA ILE A 69 -16.05 3.73 0.61
C ILE A 69 -14.81 4.38 1.22
N ASP A 70 -14.06 3.64 2.03
CA ASP A 70 -12.93 4.14 2.81
C ASP A 70 -11.73 3.19 2.77
N VAL A 71 -10.57 3.71 3.17
CA VAL A 71 -9.38 2.88 3.44
C VAL A 71 -9.47 2.32 4.85
N THR A 72 -9.56 0.99 4.96
CA THR A 72 -9.61 0.25 6.22
C THR A 72 -8.45 -0.75 6.31
N THR A 73 -8.29 -1.41 7.45
CA THR A 73 -7.23 -2.39 7.70
C THR A 73 -7.78 -3.80 7.81
N LEU A 74 -6.99 -4.77 7.35
CA LEU A 74 -7.29 -6.20 7.48
C LEU A 74 -6.07 -6.91 8.07
N ASP A 75 -6.31 -7.71 9.11
CA ASP A 75 -5.27 -8.45 9.82
C ASP A 75 -5.18 -9.89 9.32
N CYS A 76 -3.95 -10.35 9.10
CA CYS A 76 -3.61 -11.73 8.78
C CYS A 76 -2.65 -12.27 9.83
N GLY A 77 -2.94 -13.46 10.35
CA GLY A 77 -1.96 -14.21 11.14
C GLY A 77 -0.78 -14.62 10.25
N LEU A 78 0.43 -14.63 10.80
CA LEU A 78 1.63 -15.16 10.15
C LEU A 78 2.03 -16.48 10.80
N ASN A 79 2.50 -17.41 9.98
CA ASN A 79 3.17 -18.62 10.43
C ASN A 79 4.57 -18.27 10.96
N PRO A 80 5.24 -19.17 11.71
CA PRO A 80 6.62 -18.96 12.17
C PRO A 80 7.64 -18.78 11.05
N ASP A 81 7.31 -19.20 9.82
CA ASP A 81 8.12 -18.99 8.62
C ASP A 81 7.84 -17.66 7.90
N GLY A 82 6.94 -16.83 8.46
CA GLY A 82 6.56 -15.53 7.94
C GLY A 82 5.49 -15.55 6.85
N THR A 83 4.91 -16.71 6.52
CA THR A 83 3.83 -16.81 5.51
C THR A 83 2.44 -16.55 6.10
N PRO A 84 1.44 -16.07 5.33
CA PRO A 84 0.10 -15.80 5.86
C PRO A 84 -0.66 -17.10 6.17
N GLN A 85 -1.27 -17.15 7.36
CA GLN A 85 -2.16 -18.22 7.75
C GLN A 85 -3.42 -18.22 6.88
N GLY A 86 -3.84 -19.37 6.38
CA GLY A 86 -5.03 -19.49 5.52
C GLY A 86 -4.82 -19.19 4.03
N ALA A 87 -3.57 -19.01 3.58
CA ALA A 87 -3.23 -18.96 2.16
C ALA A 87 -3.27 -20.35 1.46
N GLU A 88 -3.56 -21.43 2.20
CA GLU A 88 -3.77 -22.75 1.64
C GLU A 88 -5.13 -22.84 0.92
N LYS A 89 -5.07 -22.99 -0.39
CA LYS A 89 -6.12 -23.61 -1.18
C LYS A 89 -5.54 -24.64 -2.14
#